data_AF-A0A955M4I5-F1
#
_entry.id   AF-A0A955M4I5-F1
#
_cell.length_a   1.000
_cell.length_b   1.000
_cell.length_c   1.000
_cell.angle_alpha   90.00
_cell.angle_beta   90.00
_cell.angle_gamma   90.00
#
_symmetry.space_group_name_H-M   'P 1'
#
loop_
_entity.id
_entity.type
_entity.pdbx_description
1 polymer ?
#
loop_
_entity_poly.entity_id
_entity_poly.type
_entity_poly.pdbx_seq_one_letter_code
_entity_poly.pdbx_strand_id
1 'polypeptide(L)'
;SENIEQCREYHNEVIKSPLFDEKLKMFKVNADLTGQSEEIGRTRIFPRGWLENESVWLHMEYKYMLELIRKGLEQEFYAHLKDVLVPFLDARTYGRCILENSSFIVSSAHEDKALHGQGFVARLSGSTAELMHIWLLMNIGERPFVTNTNKALVLQFQPSLAAWLFTEKPSTIEIISDSGQWEEVLLPENTYAFNFLGQILVVYHNPGRKDTFGKQKAQIERIEISYPQKKNKTIISGHALVGDVAEDVRNRKVQRIDVFLV
;
A
#
# COMPACT_ATOMS: atom_id res chain seq x y z
N SER A 1 -11.25 -5.86 20.28
CA SER A 1 -11.05 -5.24 18.96
C SER A 1 -11.60 -3.83 19.03
N GLU A 2 -10.81 -2.82 18.68
CA GLU A 2 -11.36 -1.47 18.53
C GLU A 2 -12.45 -1.48 17.45
N ASN A 3 -13.51 -0.73 17.67
CA ASN A 3 -14.58 -0.56 16.70
C ASN A 3 -14.06 0.30 15.54
N ILE A 4 -14.32 -0.09 14.29
CA ILE A 4 -13.94 0.69 13.09
C ILE A 4 -14.45 2.14 13.16
N GLU A 5 -15.63 2.36 13.75
CA GLU A 5 -16.16 3.71 13.97
C GLU A 5 -15.29 4.54 14.92
N GLN A 6 -14.78 3.92 16.00
CA GLN A 6 -13.87 4.59 16.92
C GLN A 6 -12.53 4.92 16.26
N CYS A 7 -11.99 4.01 15.43
CA CYS A 7 -10.78 4.32 14.65
C CYS A 7 -11.02 5.48 13.67
N ARG A 8 -12.20 5.56 13.06
CA ARG A 8 -12.59 6.69 12.19
C ARG A 8 -12.72 8.00 12.98
N GLU A 9 -13.29 7.95 14.18
CA GLU A 9 -13.33 9.10 15.08
C GLU A 9 -11.91 9.60 15.39
N TYR A 10 -10.99 8.70 15.78
CA TYR A 10 -9.60 9.08 16.01
C TYR A 10 -8.93 9.69 14.77
N HIS A 11 -9.15 9.12 13.58
CA HIS A 11 -8.64 9.69 12.34
C HIS A 11 -9.16 11.12 12.09
N ASN A 12 -10.46 11.33 12.28
CA ASN A 12 -11.07 12.65 12.15
C ASN A 12 -10.50 13.66 13.16
N GLU A 13 -10.24 13.23 14.41
CA GLU A 13 -9.62 14.10 15.41
C GLU A 13 -8.16 14.42 15.07
N VAL A 14 -7.40 13.47 14.50
CA VAL A 14 -6.04 13.75 14.00
C VAL A 14 -6.06 14.81 12.90
N ILE A 15 -6.95 14.68 11.91
CA ILE A 15 -7.07 15.65 10.80
C ILE A 15 -7.46 17.05 11.30
N LYS A 16 -8.31 17.13 12.33
CA LYS A 16 -8.72 18.41 12.93
C LYS A 16 -7.70 18.97 13.92
N SER A 17 -6.68 18.20 14.28
CA SER A 17 -5.66 18.60 15.25
C SER A 17 -4.49 19.31 14.58
N PRO A 18 -3.63 20.00 15.36
CA PRO A 18 -2.38 20.54 14.85
C PRO A 18 -1.38 19.51 14.32
N LEU A 19 -1.67 18.20 14.36
CA LEU A 19 -0.84 17.16 13.75
C LEU A 19 -1.00 17.13 12.22
N PHE A 20 -2.13 17.58 11.68
CA PHE A 20 -2.33 17.62 10.25
C PHE A 20 -1.75 18.91 9.66
N ASP A 21 -0.89 18.76 8.66
CA ASP A 21 -0.38 19.87 7.87
C ASP A 21 -1.36 20.15 6.73
N GLU A 22 -2.22 21.16 6.90
CA GLU A 22 -3.23 21.51 5.89
C GLU A 22 -2.64 21.91 4.54
N LYS A 23 -1.43 22.50 4.53
CA LYS A 23 -0.78 22.96 3.29
C LYS A 23 -0.25 21.77 2.48
N LEU A 24 0.40 20.82 3.15
CA LEU A 24 0.99 19.66 2.50
C LEU A 24 0.03 18.47 2.41
N LYS A 25 -1.07 18.49 3.18
CA LYS A 25 -2.01 17.38 3.39
C LYS A 25 -1.35 16.11 3.95
N MET A 26 -0.38 16.33 4.85
CA MET A 26 0.46 15.30 5.45
C MET A 26 0.35 15.29 6.98
N PHE A 27 0.88 14.26 7.63
CA PHE A 27 0.82 14.08 9.07
C PHE A 27 2.16 14.38 9.73
N LYS A 28 2.20 15.42 10.58
CA LYS A 28 3.35 15.77 11.41
C LYS A 28 3.50 14.79 12.56
N VAL A 29 4.74 14.55 12.97
CA VAL A 29 5.05 13.59 14.06
C VAL A 29 4.65 14.08 15.45
N ASN A 30 4.53 15.40 15.63
CA ASN A 30 4.07 16.05 16.86
C ASN A 30 3.45 17.42 16.55
N ALA A 31 2.78 18.00 17.54
CA ALA A 31 2.33 19.39 17.54
C ALA A 31 3.39 20.32 18.16
N ASP A 32 3.12 21.63 18.19
CA ASP A 32 4.03 22.67 18.70
C ASP A 32 4.54 22.39 20.12
N LEU A 33 5.87 22.29 20.25
CA LEU A 33 6.57 22.01 21.52
C LEU A 33 7.10 23.29 22.21
N THR A 34 6.85 24.49 21.67
CA THR A 34 7.40 25.75 22.19
C THR A 34 7.11 25.93 23.69
N GLY A 35 5.89 25.58 24.11
CA GLY A 35 5.44 25.68 25.51
C GLY A 35 5.85 24.53 26.44
N GLN A 36 6.57 23.51 25.95
CA GLN A 36 6.96 22.34 26.75
C GLN A 36 8.26 22.59 27.54
N SER A 37 8.61 21.72 28.50
CA SER A 37 9.92 21.75 29.18
C SER A 37 11.03 21.20 28.29
N GLU A 38 12.30 21.53 28.56
CA GLU A 38 13.46 20.88 27.92
C GLU A 38 13.57 19.38 28.28
N GLU A 39 12.95 18.96 29.38
CA GLU A 39 12.91 17.55 29.82
C GLU A 39 12.18 16.62 28.84
N ILE A 40 11.35 17.16 27.94
CA ILE A 40 10.66 16.38 26.89
C ILE A 40 11.66 15.76 25.88
N GLY A 41 12.89 16.27 25.87
CA GLY A 41 13.99 15.78 25.06
C GLY A 41 14.47 16.80 24.03
N ARG A 42 15.62 16.49 23.43
CA ARG A 42 16.33 17.37 22.49
C ARG A 42 15.50 17.81 21.28
N THR A 43 14.45 17.07 20.96
CA THR A 43 13.51 17.38 19.86
C THR A 43 13.02 18.82 19.95
N ARG A 44 12.75 19.32 21.16
CA ARG A 44 12.29 20.70 21.37
C ARG A 44 13.26 21.78 20.87
N ILE A 45 14.56 21.46 20.78
CA ILE A 45 15.62 22.40 20.37
C ILE A 45 15.67 22.56 18.84
N PHE A 46 15.21 21.56 18.08
CA PHE A 46 15.20 21.66 16.62
C PHE A 46 14.17 22.71 16.16
N PRO A 47 14.44 23.45 15.08
CA PRO A 47 13.44 24.29 14.45
C PRO A 47 12.16 23.50 14.16
N ARG A 48 11.01 24.17 14.24
CA ARG A 48 9.73 23.56 13.87
C ARG A 48 9.77 23.10 12.41
N GLY A 49 9.19 21.95 12.11
CA GLY A 49 9.24 21.34 10.80
C GLY A 49 10.57 20.66 10.46
N TRP A 50 11.53 20.63 11.39
CA TRP A 50 12.86 20.05 11.17
C TRP A 50 13.11 18.84 12.08
N LEU A 51 13.69 17.79 11.50
CA LEU A 51 14.00 16.53 12.19
C LEU A 51 12.78 16.01 12.98
N GLU A 52 12.92 15.54 14.21
CA GLU A 52 11.81 14.98 14.98
C GLU A 52 10.82 16.04 15.51
N ASN A 53 10.98 17.34 15.19
CA ASN A 53 10.11 18.41 15.70
C ASN A 53 9.16 18.95 14.64
N GLU A 54 7.88 18.57 14.71
CA GLU A 54 6.81 19.02 13.79
C GLU A 54 7.07 18.77 12.31
N SER A 55 8.09 17.98 11.93
CA SER A 55 8.24 17.54 10.55
C SER A 55 7.23 16.44 10.22
N VAL A 56 7.10 16.16 8.92
CA VAL A 56 6.44 14.95 8.44
C VAL A 56 7.46 13.82 8.50
N TRP A 57 7.45 13.05 9.59
CA TRP A 57 8.40 11.95 9.79
C TRP A 57 7.92 10.70 9.05
N LEU A 58 8.45 10.46 7.85
CA LEU A 58 7.92 9.48 6.89
C LEU A 58 7.70 8.08 7.46
N HIS A 59 8.56 7.61 8.36
CA HIS A 59 8.36 6.31 9.00
C HIS A 59 7.08 6.27 9.87
N MET A 60 6.80 7.33 10.62
CA MET A 60 5.56 7.42 11.41
C MET A 60 4.35 7.68 10.53
N GLU A 61 4.50 8.49 9.48
CA GLU A 61 3.42 8.74 8.53
C GLU A 61 3.01 7.45 7.80
N TYR A 62 3.97 6.64 7.35
CA TYR A 62 3.63 5.37 6.70
C TYR A 62 3.09 4.34 7.70
N LYS A 63 3.51 4.35 8.98
CA LYS A 63 2.85 3.56 10.02
C LYS A 63 1.39 3.97 10.20
N TYR A 64 1.11 5.27 10.16
CA TYR A 64 -0.25 5.77 10.24
C TYR A 64 -1.10 5.26 9.07
N MET A 65 -0.60 5.39 7.83
CA MET A 65 -1.24 4.84 6.63
C MET A 65 -1.43 3.32 6.71
N LEU A 66 -0.43 2.59 7.22
CA LEU A 66 -0.53 1.15 7.46
C LEU A 66 -1.65 0.81 8.44
N GLU A 67 -1.79 1.54 9.54
CA GLU A 67 -2.85 1.28 10.50
C GLU A 67 -4.24 1.63 9.95
N LEU A 68 -4.38 2.64 9.09
CA LEU A 68 -5.65 2.89 8.39
C LEU A 68 -6.11 1.65 7.61
N ILE A 69 -5.25 1.10 6.75
CA ILE A 69 -5.62 -0.07 5.96
C ILE A 69 -5.82 -1.33 6.83
N ARG A 70 -5.01 -1.55 7.88
CA ARG A 70 -5.16 -2.69 8.81
C ARG A 70 -6.47 -2.65 9.60
N LYS A 71 -7.03 -1.46 9.83
CA LYS A 71 -8.29 -1.26 10.55
C LYS A 71 -9.52 -1.26 9.64
N GLY A 72 -9.35 -1.47 8.33
CA GLY A 72 -10.44 -1.40 7.36
C GLY A 72 -10.93 0.02 7.10
N LEU A 73 -10.07 1.02 7.28
CA LEU A 73 -10.33 2.41 6.92
C LEU A 73 -9.77 2.68 5.51
N GLU A 74 -10.17 1.87 4.52
CA GLU A 74 -9.62 1.99 3.17
C GLU A 74 -10.02 3.30 2.49
N GLN A 75 -11.21 3.82 2.77
CA GLN A 75 -11.67 5.11 2.23
C GLN A 75 -10.75 6.25 2.68
N GLU A 76 -10.47 6.30 3.98
CA GLU A 76 -9.56 7.26 4.61
C GLU A 76 -8.12 7.08 4.10
N PHE A 77 -7.65 5.83 4.01
CA PHE A 77 -6.35 5.49 3.45
C PHE A 77 -6.19 6.02 2.02
N TYR A 78 -7.16 5.75 1.13
CA TYR A 78 -7.07 6.18 -0.27
C TYR A 78 -7.31 7.67 -0.46
N ALA A 79 -7.99 8.35 0.47
CA ALA A 79 -8.13 9.80 0.46
C ALA A 79 -6.78 10.52 0.64
N HIS A 80 -5.85 9.92 1.39
CA HIS A 80 -4.53 10.51 1.67
C HIS A 80 -3.37 9.91 0.87
N LEU A 81 -3.53 8.71 0.31
CA LEU A 81 -2.42 7.95 -0.30
C LEU A 81 -1.59 8.77 -1.30
N LYS A 82 -2.25 9.52 -2.20
CA LYS A 82 -1.57 10.31 -3.23
C LYS A 82 -0.89 11.57 -2.69
N ASP A 83 -1.36 12.07 -1.55
CA ASP A 83 -0.75 13.23 -0.89
C ASP A 83 0.44 12.81 -0.02
N VAL A 84 0.48 11.56 0.45
CA VAL A 84 1.45 11.08 1.46
C VAL A 84 2.58 10.24 0.86
N LEU A 85 2.29 9.32 -0.06
CA LEU A 85 3.33 8.41 -0.55
C LEU A 85 4.28 9.13 -1.51
N VAL A 86 5.58 9.04 -1.23
CA VAL A 86 6.67 9.68 -2.00
C VAL A 86 6.54 9.54 -3.52
N PRO A 87 6.16 8.38 -4.10
CA PRO A 87 5.99 8.23 -5.55
C PRO A 87 4.93 9.14 -6.20
N PHE A 88 4.02 9.73 -5.43
CA PHE A 88 2.98 10.64 -5.92
C PHE A 88 3.32 12.12 -5.70
N LEU A 89 4.41 12.44 -5.01
CA LEU A 89 4.81 13.81 -4.73
C LEU A 89 5.34 14.51 -5.98
N ASP A 90 5.24 15.84 -6.02
CA ASP A 90 5.93 16.64 -7.02
C ASP A 90 7.44 16.58 -6.79
N ALA A 91 8.20 16.05 -7.74
CA ALA A 91 9.64 15.84 -7.62
C ALA A 91 10.42 17.14 -7.36
N ARG A 92 9.94 18.29 -7.88
CA ARG A 92 10.59 19.59 -7.68
C ARG A 92 10.42 20.08 -6.25
N THR A 93 9.23 19.91 -5.69
CA THR A 93 8.91 20.25 -4.30
C THR A 93 9.57 19.27 -3.34
N TYR A 94 9.54 17.96 -3.63
CA TYR A 94 10.21 16.93 -2.84
C TYR A 94 11.74 17.10 -2.83
N GLY A 95 12.30 17.70 -3.89
CA GLY A 95 13.72 18.01 -4.00
C GLY A 95 14.63 16.80 -4.18
N ARG A 96 14.05 15.61 -4.43
CA ARG A 96 14.75 14.32 -4.58
C ARG A 96 14.03 13.43 -5.60
N CYS A 97 14.60 12.26 -5.87
CA CYS A 97 13.96 11.22 -6.65
C CYS A 97 12.71 10.68 -5.93
N ILE A 98 11.55 10.71 -6.59
CA ILE A 98 10.28 10.17 -6.06
C ILE A 98 10.24 8.64 -6.01
N LEU A 99 11.30 7.97 -6.45
CA LEU A 99 11.49 6.52 -6.30
C LEU A 99 12.32 6.17 -5.06
N GLU A 100 12.76 7.18 -4.30
CA GLU A 100 13.57 7.01 -3.09
C GLU A 100 12.91 7.71 -1.90
N ASN A 101 12.65 6.98 -0.82
CA ASN A 101 12.16 7.59 0.42
C ASN A 101 13.24 8.45 1.10
N SER A 102 12.80 9.39 1.94
CA SER A 102 13.64 10.16 2.85
C SER A 102 13.40 9.75 4.32
N SER A 103 14.07 10.40 5.27
CA SER A 103 13.77 10.22 6.69
C SER A 103 12.54 11.04 7.09
N PHE A 104 12.48 12.29 6.62
CA PHE A 104 11.38 13.20 6.87
C PHE A 104 11.17 14.15 5.69
N ILE A 105 10.03 14.83 5.70
CA ILE A 105 9.68 15.95 4.83
C ILE A 105 9.49 17.19 5.72
N VAL A 106 10.05 18.33 5.30
CA VAL A 106 9.91 19.59 6.04
C VAL A 106 8.46 20.06 5.95
N SER A 107 7.80 20.20 7.10
CA SER A 107 6.40 20.61 7.16
C SER A 107 6.22 22.10 6.91
N SER A 108 4.96 22.53 6.79
CA SER A 108 4.58 23.93 6.65
C SER A 108 4.81 24.77 7.91
N ALA A 109 5.21 24.14 9.03
CA ALA A 109 5.51 24.82 10.28
C ALA A 109 6.93 25.44 10.29
N HIS A 110 7.77 25.08 9.33
CA HIS A 110 9.12 25.62 9.22
C HIS A 110 9.09 27.12 8.87
N GLU A 111 10.08 27.89 9.35
CA GLU A 111 10.15 29.33 9.08
C GLU A 111 10.53 29.63 7.63
N ASP A 112 11.47 28.85 7.09
CA ASP A 112 11.87 28.92 5.69
C ASP A 112 10.88 28.20 4.78
N LYS A 113 10.02 28.99 4.14
CA LYS A 113 9.00 28.54 3.19
C LYS A 113 9.57 27.84 1.96
N ALA A 114 10.84 28.06 1.60
CA ALA A 114 11.46 27.42 0.46
C ALA A 114 11.70 25.92 0.69
N LEU A 115 11.74 25.49 1.96
CA LEU A 115 11.96 24.09 2.34
C LEU A 115 10.66 23.28 2.42
N HIS A 116 9.48 23.91 2.47
CA HIS A 116 8.22 23.20 2.73
C HIS A 116 7.96 22.14 1.65
N GLY A 117 7.83 20.88 2.08
CA GLY A 117 7.64 19.73 1.20
C GLY A 117 8.93 19.05 0.73
N GLN A 118 10.12 19.58 1.04
CA GLN A 118 11.39 18.95 0.69
C GLN A 118 11.72 17.76 1.60
N GLY A 119 12.24 16.68 1.01
CA GLY A 119 12.68 15.48 1.71
C GLY A 119 14.14 15.53 2.15
N PHE A 120 14.43 15.07 3.37
CA PHE A 120 15.80 15.00 3.91
C PHE A 120 16.13 13.64 4.54
N VAL A 121 17.38 13.22 4.41
CA VAL A 121 17.91 11.97 4.99
C VAL A 121 18.68 12.32 6.25
N ALA A 122 18.07 12.06 7.41
CA ALA A 122 18.75 12.14 8.70
C ALA A 122 19.55 10.86 8.99
N ARG A 123 18.96 9.70 8.66
CA ARG A 123 19.52 8.33 8.81
C ARG A 123 18.81 7.37 7.84
N LEU A 124 19.03 6.06 8.02
CA LEU A 124 18.22 5.03 7.38
C LEU A 124 16.75 5.12 7.85
N SER A 125 15.81 5.03 6.92
CA SER A 125 14.37 5.19 7.16
C SER A 125 13.67 3.84 7.19
N GLY A 126 12.83 3.60 8.19
CA GLY A 126 11.97 2.40 8.26
C GLY A 126 10.77 2.43 7.31
N SER A 127 10.52 3.58 6.65
CA SER A 127 9.41 3.77 5.69
C SER A 127 9.33 2.68 4.63
N THR A 128 10.45 2.15 4.16
CA THR A 128 10.47 1.05 3.16
C THR A 128 9.77 -0.21 3.68
N ALA A 129 9.96 -0.59 4.94
CA ALA A 129 9.32 -1.76 5.51
C ALA A 129 7.80 -1.57 5.64
N GLU A 130 7.36 -0.37 6.01
CA GLU A 130 5.94 -0.04 6.11
C GLU A 130 5.27 -0.01 4.73
N LEU A 131 5.94 0.55 3.70
CA LEU A 131 5.45 0.54 2.34
C LEU A 131 5.29 -0.89 1.80
N MET A 132 6.27 -1.77 2.07
CA MET A 132 6.15 -3.19 1.71
C MET A 132 4.96 -3.87 2.40
N HIS A 133 4.72 -3.56 3.67
CA HIS A 133 3.59 -4.13 4.41
C HIS A 133 2.24 -3.61 3.87
N ILE A 134 2.12 -2.30 3.61
CA ILE A 134 0.97 -1.70 2.94
C ILE A 134 0.72 -2.39 1.60
N TRP A 135 1.76 -2.57 0.78
CA TRP A 135 1.67 -3.21 -0.51
C TRP A 135 1.19 -4.67 -0.41
N LEU A 136 1.66 -5.43 0.58
CA LEU A 136 1.18 -6.81 0.82
C LEU A 136 -0.31 -6.80 1.20
N LEU A 137 -0.74 -5.91 2.09
CA LEU A 137 -2.15 -5.81 2.50
C LEU A 137 -3.05 -5.39 1.34
N MET A 138 -2.65 -4.37 0.56
CA MET A 138 -3.40 -3.90 -0.61
C MET A 138 -3.62 -5.01 -1.63
N ASN A 139 -2.59 -5.80 -1.90
CA ASN A 139 -2.61 -6.78 -2.98
C ASN A 139 -3.12 -8.15 -2.58
N ILE A 140 -2.82 -8.59 -1.37
CA ILE A 140 -2.96 -9.99 -0.97
C ILE A 140 -3.94 -10.14 0.19
N GLY A 141 -3.93 -9.19 1.12
CA GLY A 141 -4.64 -9.26 2.40
C GLY A 141 -3.76 -9.78 3.54
N GLU A 142 -4.27 -9.71 4.79
CA GLU A 142 -3.48 -10.00 6.00
C GLU A 142 -3.04 -11.48 6.09
N ARG A 143 -3.91 -12.41 5.68
CA ARG A 143 -3.70 -13.86 5.87
C ARG A 143 -4.12 -14.62 4.62
N PRO A 144 -3.30 -14.59 3.54
CA PRO A 144 -3.65 -15.25 2.30
C PRO A 144 -3.80 -16.76 2.44
N PHE A 145 -2.99 -17.37 3.31
CA PHE A 145 -3.03 -18.81 3.56
C PHE A 145 -3.65 -19.13 4.91
N VAL A 146 -4.69 -19.95 4.90
CA VAL A 146 -5.36 -20.46 6.11
C VAL A 146 -5.63 -21.95 5.98
N THR A 147 -5.91 -22.61 7.10
CA THR A 147 -6.35 -24.01 7.12
C THR A 147 -7.84 -24.04 7.40
N ASN A 148 -8.62 -24.73 6.56
CA ASN A 148 -10.06 -24.87 6.77
C ASN A 148 -10.41 -25.96 7.80
N THR A 149 -11.70 -26.13 8.08
CA THR A 149 -12.23 -27.15 9.03
C THR A 149 -11.84 -28.59 8.67
N ASN A 150 -11.61 -28.87 7.38
CA ASN A 150 -11.19 -30.17 6.87
C ASN A 150 -9.66 -30.34 6.86
N LYS A 151 -8.91 -29.43 7.50
CA LYS A 151 -7.44 -29.38 7.53
C LYS A 151 -6.79 -29.17 6.16
N ALA A 152 -7.54 -28.76 5.14
CA ALA A 152 -6.98 -28.43 3.83
C ALA A 152 -6.45 -26.99 3.82
N LEU A 153 -5.32 -26.78 3.14
CA LEU A 153 -4.78 -25.47 2.86
C LEU A 153 -5.75 -24.69 1.95
N VAL A 154 -5.98 -23.43 2.28
CA VAL A 154 -6.78 -22.50 1.49
C VAL A 154 -5.93 -21.28 1.18
N LEU A 155 -5.90 -20.87 -0.08
CA LEU A 155 -5.41 -19.56 -0.51
C LEU A 155 -6.61 -18.67 -0.87
N GLN A 156 -6.70 -17.50 -0.23
CA GLN A 156 -7.66 -16.47 -0.56
C GLN A 156 -6.96 -15.14 -0.73
N PHE A 157 -7.17 -14.50 -1.88
CA PHE A 157 -6.80 -13.11 -2.08
C PHE A 157 -7.91 -12.21 -1.53
N GLN A 158 -7.52 -11.19 -0.76
CA GLN A 158 -8.42 -10.17 -0.23
C GLN A 158 -7.87 -8.79 -0.59
N PRO A 159 -7.90 -8.40 -1.88
CA PRO A 159 -7.35 -7.12 -2.30
C PRO A 159 -8.16 -5.96 -1.72
N SER A 160 -7.47 -4.90 -1.34
CA SER A 160 -8.03 -3.60 -0.96
C SER A 160 -7.45 -2.53 -1.86
N LEU A 161 -7.87 -2.52 -3.12
CA LEU A 161 -7.39 -1.71 -4.24
C LEU A 161 -8.46 -0.69 -4.67
N ALA A 162 -8.06 0.57 -4.82
CA ALA A 162 -8.90 1.58 -5.44
C ALA A 162 -8.97 1.41 -6.97
N ALA A 163 -10.13 1.73 -7.56
CA ALA A 163 -10.41 1.58 -8.97
C ALA A 163 -9.42 2.31 -9.89
N TRP A 164 -8.84 3.42 -9.42
CA TRP A 164 -7.88 4.20 -10.20
C TRP A 164 -6.51 3.53 -10.34
N LEU A 165 -6.22 2.47 -9.58
CA LEU A 165 -4.97 1.69 -9.72
C LEU A 165 -4.98 0.77 -10.94
N PHE A 166 -6.16 0.47 -11.49
CA PHE A 166 -6.29 -0.41 -12.65
C PHE A 166 -5.94 0.34 -13.93
N THR A 167 -5.31 -0.36 -14.87
CA THR A 167 -4.92 0.20 -16.17
C THR A 167 -6.12 0.77 -16.91
N GLU A 168 -5.96 1.93 -17.55
CA GLU A 168 -7.04 2.52 -18.36
C GLU A 168 -7.04 2.05 -19.80
N LYS A 169 -5.89 1.53 -20.25
CA LYS A 169 -5.64 1.04 -21.60
C LYS A 169 -4.71 -0.17 -21.51
N PRO A 170 -4.64 -1.01 -22.55
CA PRO A 170 -3.64 -2.07 -22.60
C PRO A 170 -2.23 -1.52 -22.39
N SER A 171 -1.41 -2.24 -21.64
CA SER A 171 -0.05 -1.86 -21.31
C SER A 171 0.85 -3.09 -21.26
N THR A 172 2.15 -2.91 -21.48
CA THR A 172 3.12 -4.00 -21.40
C THR A 172 3.95 -3.81 -20.15
N ILE A 173 4.14 -4.90 -19.40
CA ILE A 173 5.05 -4.95 -18.25
C ILE A 173 6.19 -5.92 -18.54
N GLU A 174 7.32 -5.70 -17.89
CA GLU A 174 8.45 -6.62 -17.90
C GLU A 174 8.46 -7.43 -16.60
N ILE A 175 8.56 -8.74 -16.71
CA ILE A 175 8.71 -9.65 -15.56
C ILE A 175 9.95 -10.50 -15.74
N ILE A 176 10.51 -10.98 -14.63
CA ILE A 176 11.56 -11.99 -14.66
C ILE A 176 10.88 -13.35 -14.59
N SER A 177 11.08 -14.20 -15.60
CA SER A 177 10.49 -15.54 -15.65
C SER A 177 11.23 -16.55 -14.79
N ASP A 178 10.69 -17.77 -14.68
CA ASP A 178 11.29 -18.88 -13.93
C ASP A 178 12.72 -19.23 -14.43
N SER A 179 13.06 -18.84 -15.67
CA SER A 179 14.39 -19.02 -16.26
C SER A 179 15.37 -17.87 -15.96
N GLY A 180 14.93 -16.85 -15.23
CA GLY A 180 15.71 -15.65 -14.93
C GLY A 180 15.83 -14.67 -16.10
N GLN A 181 15.06 -14.86 -17.17
CA GLN A 181 15.03 -13.96 -18.33
C GLN A 181 13.92 -12.93 -18.19
N TRP A 182 14.15 -11.73 -18.75
CA TRP A 182 13.10 -10.73 -18.89
C TRP A 182 12.10 -11.15 -19.96
N GLU A 183 10.82 -11.09 -19.63
CA GLU A 183 9.71 -11.39 -20.53
C GLU A 183 8.72 -10.22 -20.51
N GLU A 184 8.29 -9.81 -21.70
CA GLU A 184 7.22 -8.84 -21.86
C GLU A 184 5.85 -9.52 -21.76
N VAL A 185 4.98 -8.95 -20.94
CA VAL A 185 3.60 -9.41 -20.77
C VAL A 185 2.66 -8.28 -21.11
N LEU A 186 1.84 -8.49 -22.14
CA LEU A 186 0.73 -7.60 -22.46
C LEU A 186 -0.41 -7.80 -21.44
N LEU A 187 -0.75 -6.73 -20.74
CA LEU A 187 -1.91 -6.62 -19.88
C LEU A 187 -3.04 -5.88 -20.60
N PRO A 188 -4.27 -6.38 -20.57
CA PRO A 188 -5.41 -5.63 -21.10
C PRO A 188 -5.72 -4.41 -20.22
N GLU A 189 -6.62 -3.55 -20.70
CA GLU A 189 -7.20 -2.51 -19.86
C GLU A 189 -7.96 -3.10 -18.66
N ASN A 190 -8.20 -2.27 -17.66
CA ASN A 190 -8.92 -2.61 -16.44
C ASN A 190 -8.25 -3.74 -15.65
N THR A 191 -6.91 -3.80 -15.67
CA THR A 191 -6.13 -4.78 -14.92
C THR A 191 -5.17 -4.16 -13.94
N TYR A 192 -4.82 -4.93 -12.90
CA TYR A 192 -3.75 -4.62 -11.98
C TYR A 192 -2.89 -5.87 -11.81
N ALA A 193 -1.57 -5.75 -11.93
CA ALA A 193 -0.66 -6.88 -11.86
C ALA A 193 0.40 -6.69 -10.79
N PHE A 194 0.75 -7.79 -10.13
CA PHE A 194 1.82 -7.84 -9.14
C PHE A 194 2.47 -9.21 -9.09
N ASN A 195 3.64 -9.28 -8.46
CA ASN A 195 4.38 -10.53 -8.28
C ASN A 195 4.07 -11.14 -6.91
N PHE A 196 3.61 -12.39 -6.88
CA PHE A 196 3.32 -13.14 -5.66
C PHE A 196 4.35 -14.24 -5.44
N LEU A 197 4.83 -14.38 -4.20
CA LEU A 197 5.85 -15.36 -3.81
C LEU A 197 7.14 -15.31 -4.68
N GLY A 198 7.45 -14.14 -5.22
CA GLY A 198 8.70 -13.84 -5.93
C GLY A 198 8.75 -14.21 -7.41
N GLN A 199 7.84 -15.04 -7.93
CA GLN A 199 7.84 -15.46 -9.34
C GLN A 199 6.46 -15.67 -9.97
N ILE A 200 5.37 -15.61 -9.18
CA ILE A 200 4.03 -15.90 -9.70
C ILE A 200 3.39 -14.58 -10.12
N LEU A 201 3.16 -14.38 -11.41
CA LEU A 201 2.41 -13.22 -11.88
C LEU A 201 0.94 -13.35 -11.48
N VAL A 202 0.45 -12.43 -10.66
CA VAL A 202 -0.99 -12.31 -10.35
C VAL A 202 -1.54 -11.12 -11.10
N VAL A 203 -2.67 -11.32 -11.78
CA VAL A 203 -3.38 -10.26 -12.52
C VAL A 203 -4.84 -10.22 -12.05
N TYR A 204 -5.22 -9.11 -11.44
CA TYR A 204 -6.63 -8.78 -11.19
C TYR A 204 -7.25 -8.19 -12.45
N HIS A 205 -8.38 -8.73 -12.89
CA HIS A 205 -9.20 -8.23 -14.00
C HIS A 205 -10.47 -7.60 -13.43
N ASN A 206 -10.68 -6.31 -13.66
CA ASN A 206 -11.76 -5.52 -13.05
C ASN A 206 -12.52 -4.71 -14.10
N PRO A 207 -13.24 -5.36 -15.04
CA PRO A 207 -13.97 -4.67 -16.11
C PRO A 207 -14.98 -3.65 -15.60
N GLY A 208 -15.50 -3.83 -14.37
CA GLY A 208 -16.42 -2.89 -13.73
C GLY A 208 -15.77 -1.63 -13.17
N ARG A 209 -14.43 -1.53 -13.15
CA ARG A 209 -13.64 -0.44 -12.53
C ARG A 209 -14.17 -0.06 -11.14
N LYS A 210 -14.47 -1.06 -10.32
CA LYS A 210 -14.94 -0.87 -8.94
C LYS A 210 -13.77 -0.92 -7.97
N ASP A 211 -13.86 -0.18 -6.87
CA ASP A 211 -12.97 -0.41 -5.73
C ASP A 211 -13.14 -1.87 -5.23
N THR A 212 -12.08 -2.49 -4.71
CA THR A 212 -12.17 -3.82 -4.10
C THR A 212 -12.41 -3.75 -2.58
N PHE A 213 -12.77 -2.57 -2.08
CA PHE A 213 -13.15 -2.29 -0.70
C PHE A 213 -14.47 -1.50 -0.62
N GLY A 214 -15.06 -1.41 0.58
CA GLY A 214 -16.33 -0.73 0.79
C GLY A 214 -17.58 -1.56 0.45
N LYS A 215 -18.76 -0.93 0.52
CA LYS A 215 -20.06 -1.62 0.44
C LYS A 215 -20.40 -2.16 -0.95
N GLN A 216 -19.95 -1.48 -2.01
CA GLN A 216 -20.20 -1.86 -3.41
C GLN A 216 -18.95 -2.45 -4.09
N LYS A 217 -18.10 -3.08 -3.28
CA LYS A 217 -16.80 -3.57 -3.75
C LYS A 217 -16.91 -4.65 -4.81
N ALA A 218 -15.93 -4.66 -5.72
CA ALA A 218 -15.73 -5.75 -6.66
C ALA A 218 -15.52 -7.07 -5.90
N GLN A 219 -16.14 -8.15 -6.40
CA GLN A 219 -16.04 -9.48 -5.79
C GLN A 219 -15.33 -10.44 -6.73
N ILE A 220 -14.55 -11.37 -6.18
CA ILE A 220 -13.90 -12.42 -6.99
C ILE A 220 -14.96 -13.41 -7.45
N GLU A 221 -15.19 -13.46 -8.76
CA GLU A 221 -16.11 -14.41 -9.39
C GLU A 221 -15.41 -15.74 -9.69
N ARG A 222 -14.18 -15.66 -10.20
CA ARG A 222 -13.41 -16.83 -10.64
C ARG A 222 -11.91 -16.58 -10.63
N ILE A 223 -11.15 -17.67 -10.55
CA ILE A 223 -9.69 -17.66 -10.61
C ILE A 223 -9.24 -18.66 -11.70
N GLU A 224 -8.28 -18.22 -12.51
CA GLU A 224 -7.65 -18.98 -13.58
C GLU A 224 -6.17 -19.19 -13.26
N ILE A 225 -5.70 -20.43 -13.36
CA ILE A 225 -4.33 -20.80 -12.97
C ILE A 225 -3.61 -21.40 -14.17
N SER A 226 -2.45 -20.83 -14.49
CA SER A 226 -1.57 -21.28 -15.55
C SER A 226 -0.34 -21.95 -14.97
N TYR A 227 -0.06 -23.18 -15.41
CA TYR A 227 1.11 -23.96 -15.02
C TYR A 227 2.11 -24.00 -16.19
N PRO A 228 3.44 -23.98 -15.93
CA PRO A 228 4.45 -23.94 -16.99
C PRO A 228 4.33 -25.04 -18.07
N GLN A 229 3.87 -26.23 -17.68
CA GLN A 229 3.83 -27.41 -18.57
C GLN A 229 2.41 -27.81 -18.99
N LYS A 230 1.38 -27.04 -18.63
CA LYS A 230 -0.02 -27.36 -18.98
C LYS A 230 -0.54 -26.35 -20.01
N LYS A 231 -1.05 -26.87 -21.13
CA LYS A 231 -1.65 -26.03 -22.18
C LYS A 231 -2.97 -25.38 -21.73
N ASN A 232 -3.76 -26.09 -20.93
CA ASN A 232 -5.05 -25.62 -20.46
C ASN A 232 -4.94 -25.05 -19.04
N LYS A 233 -5.65 -23.95 -18.79
CA LYS A 233 -5.75 -23.34 -17.46
C LYS A 233 -6.66 -24.17 -16.55
N THR A 234 -6.32 -24.22 -15.25
CA THR A 234 -7.26 -24.70 -14.23
C THR A 234 -8.19 -23.55 -13.86
N ILE A 235 -9.50 -23.76 -13.97
CA ILE A 235 -10.52 -22.75 -13.67
C ILE A 235 -11.20 -23.12 -12.35
N ILE A 236 -11.22 -22.18 -11.41
CA ILE A 236 -11.90 -22.30 -10.13
C ILE A 236 -13.00 -21.26 -10.08
N SER A 237 -14.24 -21.71 -9.93
CA SER A 237 -15.38 -20.82 -9.64
C SER A 237 -15.35 -20.40 -8.18
N GLY A 238 -15.39 -19.10 -7.91
CA GLY A 238 -15.35 -18.51 -6.57
C GLY A 238 -14.02 -17.88 -6.19
N HIS A 239 -13.90 -17.57 -4.90
CA HIS A 239 -12.91 -16.65 -4.35
C HIS A 239 -11.70 -17.32 -3.67
N ALA A 240 -11.65 -18.65 -3.63
CA ALA A 240 -10.66 -19.39 -2.86
C ALA A 240 -10.13 -20.60 -3.60
N LEU A 241 -8.83 -20.85 -3.47
CA LEU A 241 -8.17 -22.08 -3.91
C LEU A 241 -8.04 -23.01 -2.71
N VAL A 242 -8.36 -24.29 -2.86
CA VAL A 242 -8.40 -25.25 -1.76
C VAL A 242 -7.59 -26.51 -2.10
N GLY A 243 -6.87 -27.05 -1.12
CA GLY A 243 -6.11 -28.29 -1.25
C GLY A 243 -4.95 -28.16 -2.23
N ASP A 244 -4.78 -29.17 -3.10
CA ASP A 244 -3.66 -29.33 -4.03
C ASP A 244 -3.34 -28.05 -4.82
N VAL A 245 -4.38 -27.32 -5.25
CA VAL A 245 -4.21 -26.08 -6.01
C VAL A 245 -3.56 -24.98 -5.16
N ALA A 246 -3.99 -24.82 -3.90
CA ALA A 246 -3.37 -23.86 -2.98
C ALA A 246 -1.94 -24.28 -2.61
N GLU A 247 -1.70 -25.59 -2.48
CA GLU A 247 -0.36 -26.13 -2.23
C GLU A 247 0.58 -25.91 -3.42
N ASP A 248 0.11 -26.08 -4.64
CA ASP A 248 0.88 -25.82 -5.85
C ASP A 248 1.29 -24.35 -5.95
N VAL A 249 0.39 -23.42 -5.60
CA VAL A 249 0.72 -21.99 -5.53
C VAL A 249 1.75 -21.73 -4.43
N ARG A 250 1.55 -22.24 -3.21
CA ARG A 250 2.50 -22.06 -2.09
C ARG A 250 3.88 -22.62 -2.41
N ASN A 251 3.93 -23.73 -3.15
CA ASN A 251 5.17 -24.39 -3.57
C ASN A 251 5.74 -23.80 -4.88
N ARG A 252 5.18 -22.71 -5.41
CA ARG A 252 5.64 -22.00 -6.62
C ARG A 252 5.71 -22.88 -7.86
N LYS A 253 4.74 -23.78 -8.02
CA LYS A 253 4.58 -24.63 -9.23
C LYS A 253 3.71 -23.98 -10.31
N VAL A 254 3.13 -22.82 -10.00
CA VAL A 254 2.24 -22.04 -10.85
C VAL A 254 3.01 -20.87 -11.43
N GLN A 255 2.78 -20.56 -12.70
CA GLN A 255 3.40 -19.42 -13.39
C GLN A 255 2.58 -18.14 -13.26
N ARG A 256 1.25 -18.26 -13.42
CA ARG A 256 0.34 -17.11 -13.46
C ARG A 256 -1.01 -17.42 -12.84
N ILE A 257 -1.57 -16.44 -12.15
CA ILE A 257 -2.92 -16.46 -11.58
C ILE A 257 -3.69 -15.26 -12.12
N ASP A 258 -4.76 -15.49 -12.88
CA ASP A 258 -5.70 -14.47 -13.32
C ASP A 258 -6.93 -14.50 -12.39
N VAL A 259 -7.22 -13.40 -11.71
CA VAL A 259 -8.35 -13.27 -10.77
C VAL A 259 -9.37 -12.30 -11.36
N PHE A 260 -10.59 -12.75 -11.57
CA PHE A 260 -11.63 -11.96 -12.25
C PHE A 260 -12.62 -11.40 -11.23
N LEU A 261 -12.80 -10.08 -11.27
CA LEU A 261 -13.62 -9.28 -10.39
C LEU A 261 -14.90 -8.80 -11.10
N VAL A 262 -16.03 -8.80 -10.39
CA VAL A 262 -17.36 -8.33 -10.87
C VAL A 262 -18.00 -7.31 -9.94
#